data_AF-A0A8B9KSW4-F1
#
_entry.id   AF-A0A8B9KSW4-F1
#
_cell.length_a   1.000
_cell.length_b   1.000
_cell.length_c   1.000
_cell.angle_alpha   90.00
_cell.angle_beta   90.00
_cell.angle_gamma   90.00
#
_symmetry.space_group_name_H-M   'P 1'
#
loop_
_entity.id
_entity.type
_entity.pdbx_description
1 polymer ?
#
loop_
_entity_poly.entity_id
_entity_poly.type
_entity_poly.pdbx_seq_one_letter_code
_entity_poly.pdbx_strand_id
1 'polypeptide(L)'
;MFSSVKPYEGQQFEALRKRCQQSRTLFEDPLFPPVDESLFYQTNQIGKVTWKRPKELCSDPHLFVNGISAHDLHQGRLGNCWFVAACSSLASREALWQKVIPDWKDQEWDSNHPDSYAGIFHFRFWLFGEWVDVVIDDRLPTANGNLIYCHSNDSNEFWSALVEKAYAKIHGCYEALDGGNTADALVDFTGGVSEPVDLLEGRFGQEEEARNQLFDRVLKVHNRGGLISCSIRATTQADIEARLDCGLVKGHEWQKVSKGEREKLGVTVQDDGEFWMMFEDFSKHFTDLILCRLINTSYLSIHKTWEEAVMMGSWSRHDDPLRNRSGGCINNKTTYLQNPQVCST
;
A
#
# COMPACT_ATOMS: atom_id res chain seq x y z
N MET A 1 23.64 -6.47 5.29
CA MET A 1 22.92 -6.97 6.48
C MET A 1 21.95 -8.01 5.98
N PHE A 2 22.03 -9.28 6.41
CA PHE A 2 20.98 -10.24 6.09
C PHE A 2 19.74 -9.78 6.86
N SER A 3 18.81 -9.10 6.18
CA SER A 3 17.53 -8.75 6.78
C SER A 3 16.74 -10.04 6.95
N SER A 4 16.88 -10.70 8.10
CA SER A 4 15.98 -11.77 8.49
C SER A 4 14.59 -11.17 8.62
N VAL A 5 13.61 -11.72 7.89
CA VAL A 5 12.22 -11.29 8.02
C VAL A 5 11.74 -11.64 9.44
N LYS A 6 11.18 -10.66 10.14
CA LYS A 6 10.72 -10.79 11.52
C LYS A 6 9.26 -11.24 11.56
N PRO A 7 8.89 -12.29 12.30
CA PRO A 7 7.49 -12.66 12.44
C PRO A 7 6.72 -11.61 13.27
N TYR A 8 5.58 -11.15 12.75
CA TYR A 8 4.67 -10.25 13.46
C TYR A 8 4.11 -10.96 14.70
N GLU A 9 4.30 -10.36 15.88
CA GLU A 9 3.84 -10.91 17.16
C GLU A 9 4.24 -12.39 17.38
N GLY A 10 5.38 -12.81 16.80
CA GLY A 10 5.90 -14.17 16.92
C GLY A 10 5.15 -15.25 16.14
N GLN A 11 4.15 -14.91 15.31
CA GLN A 11 3.42 -15.87 14.48
C GLN A 11 4.31 -16.36 13.32
N GLN A 12 4.59 -17.67 13.28
CA GLN A 12 5.37 -18.30 12.21
C GLN A 12 4.45 -19.04 11.24
N PHE A 13 4.35 -18.56 10.00
CA PHE A 13 3.43 -19.09 8.97
C PHE A 13 3.50 -20.61 8.82
N GLU A 14 4.69 -21.16 8.54
CA GLU A 14 4.88 -22.59 8.30
C GLU A 14 4.50 -23.47 9.49
N ALA A 15 4.83 -23.04 10.71
CA ALA A 15 4.50 -23.77 11.92
C ALA A 15 2.98 -23.79 12.17
N LEU A 16 2.32 -22.64 11.97
CA LEU A 16 0.87 -22.50 12.13
C LEU A 16 0.12 -23.29 11.05
N ARG A 17 0.54 -23.17 9.79
CA ARG A 17 -0.03 -23.92 8.65
C ARG A 17 0.07 -25.42 8.89
N LYS A 18 1.25 -25.92 9.23
CA LYS A 18 1.48 -27.34 9.51
C LYS A 18 0.62 -27.84 10.67
N ARG A 19 0.48 -27.05 11.73
CA ARG A 19 -0.39 -27.39 12.87
C ARG A 19 -1.85 -27.55 12.42
N CYS A 20 -2.37 -26.59 11.67
CA CYS A 20 -3.73 -26.61 11.14
C CYS A 20 -3.99 -27.80 10.20
N GLN A 21 -3.04 -28.12 9.32
CA GLN A 21 -3.11 -29.29 8.44
C GLN A 21 -3.13 -30.61 9.25
N GLN A 22 -2.29 -30.73 10.28
CA GLN A 22 -2.24 -31.90 11.16
C GLN A 22 -3.52 -32.10 11.96
N SER A 23 -4.13 -31.02 12.47
CA SER A 23 -5.38 -31.06 13.22
C SER A 23 -6.63 -31.09 12.33
N ARG A 24 -6.49 -30.93 11.01
CA ARG A 24 -7.59 -30.78 10.04
C ARG A 24 -8.56 -29.66 10.42
N THR A 25 -8.02 -28.55 10.90
CA THR A 25 -8.79 -27.35 11.28
C THR A 25 -8.30 -26.17 10.47
N LEU A 26 -9.20 -25.25 10.12
CA LEU A 26 -8.80 -23.99 9.50
C LEU A 26 -8.17 -23.06 10.54
N PHE A 27 -7.21 -22.26 10.12
CA PHE A 27 -6.59 -21.26 10.97
C PHE A 27 -7.62 -20.19 11.35
N GLU A 28 -7.61 -19.84 12.61
CA GLU A 28 -8.32 -18.70 13.16
C GLU A 28 -7.29 -17.80 13.80
N ASP A 29 -7.17 -16.57 13.31
CA ASP A 29 -6.15 -15.65 13.78
C ASP A 29 -6.52 -15.08 15.15
N PRO A 30 -5.77 -15.41 16.22
CA PRO A 30 -6.08 -14.90 17.56
C PRO A 30 -5.73 -13.41 17.70
N LEU A 31 -4.92 -12.86 16.81
CA LEU A 31 -4.45 -11.47 16.88
C LEU A 31 -5.29 -10.52 16.03
N PHE A 32 -6.16 -11.06 15.17
CA PHE A 32 -7.07 -10.27 14.34
C PHE A 32 -8.40 -11.01 14.17
N PRO A 33 -9.18 -11.14 15.27
CA PRO A 33 -10.40 -11.94 15.27
C PRO A 33 -11.50 -11.34 14.39
N PRO A 34 -12.48 -12.12 13.91
CA PRO A 34 -13.56 -11.66 13.05
C PRO A 34 -14.66 -10.95 13.85
N VAL A 35 -14.31 -9.83 14.48
CA VAL A 35 -15.15 -9.04 15.38
C VAL A 35 -15.13 -7.57 14.97
N ASP A 36 -16.03 -6.76 15.55
CA ASP A 36 -16.17 -5.35 15.20
C ASP A 36 -14.92 -4.54 15.56
N GLU A 37 -14.16 -4.93 16.59
CA GLU A 37 -12.90 -4.27 16.98
C GLU A 37 -11.80 -4.40 15.91
N SER A 38 -11.85 -5.44 15.08
CA SER A 38 -10.95 -5.58 13.92
C SER A 38 -11.39 -4.72 12.73
N LEU A 39 -12.62 -4.22 12.75
CA LEU A 39 -13.16 -3.33 11.72
C LEU A 39 -13.03 -1.87 12.12
N PHE A 40 -13.33 -1.55 13.38
CA PHE A 40 -13.56 -0.19 13.85
C PHE A 40 -12.86 0.05 15.19
N TYR A 41 -12.28 1.23 15.35
CA TYR A 41 -11.92 1.78 16.66
C TYR A 41 -12.96 2.81 17.15
N GLN A 42 -13.87 3.24 16.27
CA GLN A 42 -15.04 4.03 16.61
C GLN A 42 -16.34 3.20 16.53
N THR A 43 -17.49 3.87 16.45
CA THR A 43 -18.79 3.21 16.31
C THR A 43 -18.99 2.64 14.90
N ASN A 44 -19.52 1.43 14.82
CA ASN A 44 -19.87 0.76 13.56
C ASN A 44 -20.82 1.61 12.69
N GLN A 45 -20.33 2.06 11.54
CA GLN A 45 -21.08 2.85 10.55
C GLN A 45 -21.62 2.02 9.37
N ILE A 46 -21.20 0.76 9.24
CA ILE A 46 -21.50 -0.10 8.07
C ILE A 46 -22.77 -0.92 8.30
N GLY A 47 -23.12 -1.17 9.57
CA GLY A 47 -24.25 -1.99 9.99
C GLY A 47 -23.84 -3.44 10.23
N LYS A 48 -24.69 -4.40 9.85
CA LYS A 48 -24.44 -5.82 10.08
C LYS A 48 -23.36 -6.34 9.14
N VAL A 49 -22.18 -6.63 9.67
CA VAL A 49 -21.07 -7.27 8.96
C VAL A 49 -21.02 -8.77 9.28
N THR A 50 -20.74 -9.59 8.27
CA THR A 50 -20.49 -11.03 8.42
C THR A 50 -19.13 -11.38 7.86
N TRP A 51 -18.34 -12.14 8.60
CA TRP A 51 -17.02 -12.59 8.14
C TRP A 51 -17.16 -13.93 7.41
N LYS A 52 -16.68 -14.00 6.18
CA LYS A 52 -16.77 -15.20 5.32
C LYS A 52 -15.43 -15.51 4.67
N ARG A 53 -15.12 -16.79 4.51
CA ARG A 53 -13.95 -17.22 3.74
C ARG A 53 -14.24 -17.21 2.23
N PRO A 54 -13.23 -17.10 1.36
CA PRO A 54 -13.39 -17.18 -0.10
C PRO A 54 -14.21 -18.38 -0.58
N LYS A 55 -14.00 -19.57 0.00
CA LYS A 55 -14.78 -20.78 -0.31
C LYS A 55 -16.29 -20.70 0.03
N GLU A 56 -16.70 -19.73 0.83
CA GLU A 56 -18.12 -19.44 1.14
C GLU A 56 -18.72 -18.37 0.20
N LEU A 57 -17.89 -17.71 -0.60
CA LEU A 57 -18.26 -16.63 -1.52
C LEU A 57 -18.27 -17.09 -2.98
N CYS A 58 -17.32 -17.93 -3.37
CA CYS A 58 -17.23 -18.51 -4.71
C CYS A 58 -16.81 -19.99 -4.67
N SER A 59 -17.08 -20.70 -5.76
CA SER A 59 -16.80 -22.14 -5.87
C SER A 59 -15.34 -22.48 -6.17
N ASP A 60 -14.60 -21.55 -6.76
CA ASP A 60 -13.23 -21.76 -7.26
C ASP A 60 -12.35 -20.55 -6.91
N PRO A 61 -12.06 -20.30 -5.62
CA PRO A 61 -11.26 -19.16 -5.21
C PRO A 61 -9.80 -19.33 -5.62
N HIS A 62 -9.19 -18.24 -6.09
CA HIS A 62 -7.77 -18.13 -6.42
C HIS A 62 -7.16 -16.94 -5.70
N LEU A 63 -5.87 -17.05 -5.38
CA LEU A 63 -5.11 -15.93 -4.90
C LEU A 63 -4.91 -14.96 -6.07
N PHE A 64 -4.57 -15.47 -7.25
CA PHE A 64 -4.38 -14.69 -8.48
C PHE A 64 -5.13 -15.28 -9.68
N VAL A 65 -5.68 -14.42 -10.52
CA VAL A 65 -6.28 -14.79 -11.81
C VAL A 65 -5.49 -14.09 -12.91
N ASN A 66 -4.66 -14.87 -13.63
CA ASN A 66 -3.74 -14.37 -14.66
C ASN A 66 -2.61 -13.45 -14.15
N GLY A 67 -2.24 -13.56 -12.88
CA GLY A 67 -1.18 -12.76 -12.25
C GLY A 67 -1.75 -11.65 -11.37
N ILE A 68 -0.92 -10.65 -11.05
CA ILE A 68 -1.37 -9.46 -10.35
C ILE A 68 -1.46 -8.31 -11.34
N SER A 69 -2.57 -7.59 -11.31
CA SER A 69 -2.82 -6.42 -12.13
C SER A 69 -3.35 -5.25 -11.29
N ALA A 70 -3.08 -4.03 -11.75
CA ALA A 70 -3.71 -2.84 -11.18
C ALA A 70 -5.24 -2.82 -11.42
N HIS A 71 -5.74 -3.64 -12.35
CA HIS A 71 -7.17 -3.82 -12.61
C HIS A 71 -7.90 -4.64 -11.54
N ASP A 72 -7.17 -5.39 -10.71
CA ASP A 72 -7.73 -6.25 -9.66
C ASP A 72 -8.06 -5.47 -8.37
N LEU A 73 -7.97 -4.14 -8.45
CA LEU A 73 -8.01 -3.24 -7.31
C LEU A 73 -9.23 -2.33 -7.39
N HIS A 74 -10.34 -2.77 -6.78
CA HIS A 74 -11.51 -1.94 -6.54
C HIS A 74 -11.50 -1.44 -5.12
N GLN A 75 -11.56 -0.12 -4.98
CA GLN A 75 -11.73 0.49 -3.67
C GLN A 75 -13.14 0.17 -3.16
N GLY A 76 -13.22 -0.51 -2.01
CA GLY A 76 -14.48 -0.77 -1.33
C GLY A 76 -15.04 0.48 -0.64
N ARG A 77 -15.65 0.32 0.53
CA ARG A 77 -16.31 1.41 1.27
C ARG A 77 -15.37 2.29 2.10
N LEU A 78 -14.08 1.99 2.13
CA LEU A 78 -13.08 2.67 2.96
C LEU A 78 -12.37 3.78 2.18
N GLY A 79 -12.02 4.89 2.85
CA GLY A 79 -11.23 5.99 2.27
C GLY A 79 -9.73 5.66 2.14
N ASN A 80 -9.40 4.43 1.75
CA ASN A 80 -8.01 3.95 1.62
C ASN A 80 -7.48 3.98 0.18
N CYS A 81 -7.93 4.93 -0.64
CA CYS A 81 -7.47 5.08 -2.02
C CYS A 81 -5.92 5.18 -2.15
N TRP A 82 -5.26 5.67 -1.10
CA TRP A 82 -3.81 5.72 -0.97
C TRP A 82 -3.16 4.33 -0.98
N PHE A 83 -3.76 3.37 -0.27
CA PHE A 83 -3.33 1.97 -0.24
C PHE A 83 -3.53 1.33 -1.61
N VAL A 84 -4.72 1.53 -2.21
CA VAL A 84 -5.06 1.01 -3.54
C VAL A 84 -4.07 1.54 -4.59
N ALA A 85 -3.75 2.83 -4.59
CA ALA A 85 -2.79 3.44 -5.51
C ALA A 85 -1.36 2.86 -5.33
N ALA A 86 -0.95 2.60 -4.10
CA ALA A 86 0.32 1.96 -3.80
C ALA A 86 0.32 0.47 -4.25
N CYS A 87 -0.78 -0.26 -4.07
CA CYS A 87 -0.95 -1.62 -4.59
C CYS A 87 -0.94 -1.65 -6.13
N SER A 88 -1.54 -0.68 -6.82
CA SER A 88 -1.47 -0.59 -8.29
C SER A 88 -0.03 -0.37 -8.75
N SER A 89 0.73 0.45 -8.03
CA SER A 89 2.16 0.66 -8.29
C SER A 89 2.97 -0.62 -8.05
N LEU A 90 2.60 -1.40 -7.04
CA LEU A 90 3.22 -2.69 -6.72
C LEU A 90 2.92 -3.75 -7.80
N ALA A 91 1.67 -3.82 -8.26
CA ALA A 91 1.20 -4.72 -9.32
C ALA A 91 2.01 -4.56 -10.62
N SER A 92 2.43 -3.34 -10.94
CA SER A 92 3.23 -3.05 -12.14
C SER A 92 4.64 -3.66 -12.13
N ARG A 93 5.11 -4.21 -11.00
CA ARG A 93 6.48 -4.73 -10.85
C ARG A 93 6.52 -6.08 -10.15
N GLU A 94 6.76 -7.13 -10.93
CA GLU A 94 6.76 -8.51 -10.45
C GLU A 94 7.69 -8.76 -9.25
N ALA A 95 8.93 -8.26 -9.34
CA ALA A 95 9.93 -8.43 -8.30
C ALA A 95 9.61 -7.71 -6.98
N LEU A 96 8.67 -6.76 -6.96
CA LEU A 96 8.25 -6.07 -5.75
C LEU A 96 7.07 -6.75 -5.09
N TRP A 97 6.03 -7.11 -5.86
CA TRP A 97 4.89 -7.80 -5.25
C TRP A 97 5.29 -9.16 -4.69
N GLN A 98 6.24 -9.88 -5.31
CA GLN A 98 6.77 -11.14 -4.77
C GLN A 98 7.51 -10.97 -3.44
N LYS A 99 7.96 -9.76 -3.10
CA LYS A 99 8.48 -9.47 -1.75
C LYS A 99 7.34 -9.38 -0.73
N VAL A 100 6.22 -8.76 -1.12
CA VAL A 100 5.03 -8.54 -0.28
C VAL A 100 4.19 -9.81 -0.14
N ILE A 101 4.05 -10.59 -1.21
CA ILE A 101 3.35 -11.88 -1.22
C ILE A 101 4.40 -12.96 -1.52
N PRO A 102 5.19 -13.36 -0.51
CA PRO A 102 6.21 -14.39 -0.68
C PRO A 102 5.56 -15.75 -0.91
N ASP A 103 6.32 -16.70 -1.49
CA ASP A 103 5.92 -18.12 -1.55
C ASP A 103 4.49 -18.33 -2.11
N TRP A 104 4.07 -17.43 -2.99
CA TRP A 104 2.68 -17.22 -3.38
C TRP A 104 2.03 -18.46 -4.00
N LYS A 105 2.82 -19.29 -4.70
CA LYS A 105 2.40 -20.58 -5.25
C LYS A 105 1.98 -21.57 -4.18
N ASP A 106 2.67 -21.56 -3.03
CA ASP A 106 2.40 -22.46 -1.92
C ASP A 106 1.21 -21.97 -1.08
N GLN A 107 0.80 -20.71 -1.23
CA GLN A 107 -0.37 -20.12 -0.60
C GLN A 107 -1.66 -20.30 -1.43
N GLU A 108 -1.55 -20.63 -2.72
CA GLU A 108 -2.69 -20.78 -3.63
C GLU A 108 -3.64 -21.92 -3.22
N TRP A 109 -4.92 -21.78 -3.56
CA TRP A 109 -5.90 -22.85 -3.45
C TRP A 109 -5.62 -23.95 -4.50
N ASP A 110 -5.07 -25.08 -4.06
CA ASP A 110 -4.81 -26.22 -4.94
C ASP A 110 -5.96 -27.24 -4.92
N SER A 111 -6.74 -27.28 -6.01
CA SER A 111 -7.81 -28.26 -6.22
C SER A 111 -7.30 -29.72 -6.29
N ASN A 112 -6.04 -29.95 -6.69
CA ASN A 112 -5.44 -31.29 -6.72
C ASN A 112 -4.96 -31.75 -5.35
N HIS A 113 -4.67 -30.82 -4.44
CA HIS A 113 -4.22 -31.08 -3.08
C HIS A 113 -5.07 -30.31 -2.06
N PRO A 114 -6.36 -30.65 -1.89
CA PRO A 114 -7.27 -29.87 -1.04
C PRO A 114 -6.86 -29.83 0.45
N ASP A 115 -6.12 -30.84 0.91
CA ASP A 115 -5.58 -30.92 2.28
C ASP A 115 -4.43 -29.91 2.52
N SER A 116 -3.88 -29.31 1.46
CA SER A 116 -2.85 -28.26 1.58
C SER A 116 -3.42 -26.95 2.10
N TYR A 117 -4.72 -26.70 1.87
CA TYR A 117 -5.45 -25.52 2.32
C TYR A 117 -5.75 -25.60 3.81
N ALA A 118 -5.30 -24.57 4.54
CA ALA A 118 -5.52 -24.45 5.99
C ALA A 118 -6.16 -23.11 6.38
N GLY A 119 -6.70 -22.34 5.42
CA GLY A 119 -7.34 -21.04 5.66
C GLY A 119 -6.39 -20.01 6.27
N ILE A 120 -5.11 -20.06 5.89
CA ILE A 120 -4.00 -19.26 6.42
C ILE A 120 -3.15 -18.71 5.26
N PHE A 121 -2.78 -17.44 5.35
CA PHE A 121 -1.97 -16.73 4.37
C PHE A 121 -0.94 -15.86 5.11
N HIS A 122 0.11 -15.41 4.42
CA HIS A 122 1.05 -14.46 4.98
C HIS A 122 1.58 -13.47 3.94
N PHE A 123 1.91 -12.29 4.44
CA PHE A 123 2.35 -11.13 3.68
C PHE A 123 3.51 -10.46 4.38
N ARG A 124 4.37 -9.76 3.63
CA ARG A 124 5.52 -9.04 4.19
C ARG A 124 5.39 -7.55 3.94
N PHE A 125 5.61 -6.77 4.99
CA PHE A 125 5.64 -5.32 4.93
C PHE A 125 6.95 -4.81 5.53
N TRP A 126 7.47 -3.73 4.97
CA TRP A 126 8.64 -3.03 5.48
C TRP A 126 8.21 -2.03 6.55
N LEU A 127 8.38 -2.41 7.82
CA LEU A 127 7.98 -1.58 8.95
C LEU A 127 9.22 -1.05 9.65
N PHE A 128 9.37 0.27 9.66
CA PHE A 128 10.43 0.99 10.39
C PHE A 128 11.86 0.46 10.14
N GLY A 129 12.17 0.07 8.91
CA GLY A 129 13.51 -0.40 8.52
C GLY A 129 13.71 -1.92 8.54
N GLU A 130 12.67 -2.69 8.83
CA GLU A 130 12.73 -4.16 8.86
C GLU A 130 11.57 -4.79 8.07
N TRP A 131 11.83 -5.91 7.40
CA TRP A 131 10.75 -6.73 6.82
C TRP A 131 10.05 -7.52 7.91
N VAL A 132 8.73 -7.39 8.00
CA VAL A 132 7.87 -8.07 8.97
C VAL A 132 6.90 -9.01 8.24
N ASP A 133 6.86 -10.28 8.64
CA ASP A 133 5.99 -11.33 8.12
C ASP A 133 4.68 -11.37 8.93
N VAL A 134 3.56 -11.07 8.29
CA VAL A 134 2.23 -10.95 8.90
C VAL A 134 1.38 -12.10 8.43
N VAL A 135 1.01 -12.98 9.35
CA VAL A 135 0.12 -14.11 9.11
C VAL A 135 -1.33 -13.68 9.32
N ILE A 136 -2.25 -14.10 8.46
CA ILE A 136 -3.69 -13.89 8.63
C ILE A 136 -4.46 -15.18 8.33
N ASP A 137 -5.69 -15.29 8.83
CA ASP A 137 -6.68 -16.19 8.23
C ASP A 137 -7.38 -15.53 7.03
N ASP A 138 -8.13 -16.31 6.25
CA ASP A 138 -8.84 -15.82 5.05
C ASP A 138 -10.29 -15.40 5.29
N ARG A 139 -10.74 -15.19 6.53
CA ARG A 139 -12.07 -14.61 6.78
C ARG A 139 -12.08 -13.14 6.36
N LEU A 140 -12.96 -12.75 5.45
CA LEU A 140 -13.07 -11.39 4.94
C LEU A 140 -14.40 -10.74 5.37
N PRO A 141 -14.42 -9.42 5.66
CA PRO A 141 -15.65 -8.70 6.01
C PRO A 141 -16.60 -8.60 4.82
N THR A 142 -17.86 -9.03 5.02
CA THR A 142 -18.91 -8.99 3.99
C THR A 142 -20.20 -8.36 4.48
N ALA A 143 -20.91 -7.70 3.55
CA ALA A 143 -22.26 -7.19 3.75
C ALA A 143 -23.13 -7.71 2.60
N ASN A 144 -24.27 -8.31 2.94
CA ASN A 144 -25.19 -8.91 1.95
C ASN A 144 -24.51 -9.92 1.00
N GLY A 145 -23.48 -10.62 1.47
CA GLY A 145 -22.73 -11.60 0.68
C GLY A 145 -21.63 -11.03 -0.21
N ASN A 146 -21.41 -9.71 -0.22
CA ASN A 146 -20.35 -9.06 -0.99
C ASN A 146 -19.23 -8.54 -0.07
N LEU A 147 -18.00 -8.53 -0.56
CA LEU A 147 -16.86 -7.92 0.13
C LEU A 147 -17.11 -6.42 0.34
N ILE A 148 -16.79 -5.92 1.54
CA ILE A 148 -17.03 -4.52 1.90
C ILE A 148 -15.85 -3.62 1.51
N TYR A 149 -14.63 -4.17 1.56
CA TYR A 149 -13.38 -3.44 1.34
C TYR A 149 -12.77 -3.79 -0.02
N CYS A 150 -11.44 -3.73 -0.16
CA CYS A 150 -10.77 -3.95 -1.43
C CYS A 150 -11.08 -5.36 -2.00
N HIS A 151 -11.34 -5.41 -3.30
CA HIS A 151 -11.65 -6.66 -4.02
C HIS A 151 -11.32 -6.53 -5.52
N SER A 152 -11.18 -7.67 -6.19
CA SER A 152 -11.01 -7.74 -7.64
C SER A 152 -12.34 -7.62 -8.39
N ASN A 153 -12.25 -7.24 -9.67
CA ASN A 153 -13.36 -7.39 -10.62
C ASN A 153 -13.69 -8.87 -10.85
N ASP A 154 -12.67 -9.72 -10.79
CA ASP A 154 -12.85 -11.16 -10.86
C ASP A 154 -13.34 -11.66 -9.51
N SER A 155 -14.59 -12.12 -9.48
CA SER A 155 -15.27 -12.57 -8.25
C SER A 155 -14.60 -13.77 -7.54
N ASN A 156 -13.61 -14.38 -8.18
CA ASN A 156 -12.85 -15.49 -7.67
C ASN A 156 -11.39 -15.15 -7.33
N GLU A 157 -10.97 -13.89 -7.42
CA GLU A 157 -9.62 -13.44 -7.08
C GLU A 157 -9.58 -12.68 -5.74
N PHE A 158 -8.66 -13.05 -4.84
CA PHE A 158 -8.68 -12.58 -3.45
C PHE A 158 -7.37 -11.96 -2.93
N TRP A 159 -6.30 -11.86 -3.72
CA TRP A 159 -5.03 -11.29 -3.21
C TRP A 159 -5.20 -9.88 -2.65
N SER A 160 -5.95 -9.00 -3.33
CA SER A 160 -6.10 -7.61 -2.93
C SER A 160 -6.82 -7.46 -1.58
N ALA A 161 -7.89 -8.24 -1.39
CA ALA A 161 -8.64 -8.30 -0.14
C ALA A 161 -7.79 -8.85 1.03
N LEU A 162 -6.96 -9.86 0.77
CA LEU A 162 -6.11 -10.49 1.78
C LEU A 162 -4.91 -9.62 2.16
N VAL A 163 -4.26 -8.95 1.19
CA VAL A 163 -3.18 -7.98 1.47
C VAL A 163 -3.72 -6.83 2.30
N GLU A 164 -4.89 -6.27 1.95
CA GLU A 164 -5.53 -5.21 2.71
C GLU A 164 -5.85 -5.66 4.14
N LYS A 165 -6.34 -6.89 4.34
CA LYS A 165 -6.56 -7.45 5.68
C LYS A 165 -5.28 -7.53 6.50
N ALA A 166 -4.19 -8.03 5.93
CA ALA A 166 -2.90 -8.11 6.62
C ALA A 166 -2.37 -6.72 6.97
N TYR A 167 -2.61 -5.74 6.10
CA TYR A 167 -2.26 -4.35 6.34
C TYR A 167 -3.15 -3.70 7.42
N ALA A 168 -4.46 -3.99 7.45
CA ALA A 168 -5.36 -3.56 8.52
C ALA A 168 -4.91 -4.13 9.89
N LYS A 169 -4.44 -5.38 9.91
CA LYS A 169 -3.95 -6.04 11.11
C LYS A 169 -2.75 -5.33 11.74
N ILE A 170 -1.78 -4.87 10.95
CA ILE A 170 -0.60 -4.15 11.49
C ILE A 170 -0.97 -2.75 12.02
N HIS A 171 -2.03 -2.16 11.48
CA HIS A 171 -2.54 -0.85 11.90
C HIS A 171 -3.64 -0.96 12.99
N GLY A 172 -3.99 -2.19 13.39
CA GLY A 172 -4.92 -2.49 14.48
C GLY A 172 -6.35 -2.82 14.03
N CYS A 173 -6.89 -2.14 13.03
CA CYS A 173 -8.20 -2.43 12.44
C CYS A 173 -8.35 -1.83 11.03
N TYR A 174 -9.43 -2.16 10.31
CA TYR A 174 -9.69 -1.60 8.97
C TYR A 174 -9.88 -0.08 8.98
N GLU A 175 -10.64 0.47 9.94
CA GLU A 175 -10.87 1.92 10.06
C GLU A 175 -9.55 2.71 10.23
N ALA A 176 -8.49 2.10 10.76
CA ALA A 176 -7.18 2.74 10.89
C ALA A 176 -6.50 3.00 9.53
N LEU A 177 -6.97 2.37 8.45
CA LEU A 177 -6.49 2.64 7.09
C LEU A 177 -7.22 3.83 6.43
N ASP A 178 -8.22 4.43 7.09
CA ASP A 178 -8.88 5.62 6.56
C ASP A 178 -7.97 6.86 6.66
N GLY A 179 -7.83 7.62 5.57
CA GLY A 179 -7.06 8.87 5.57
C GLY A 179 -5.53 8.72 5.67
N GLY A 180 -4.96 7.58 5.28
CA GLY A 180 -3.51 7.38 5.24
C GLY A 180 -2.79 8.03 4.05
N ASN A 181 -1.48 7.79 3.93
CA ASN A 181 -0.60 8.46 2.98
C ASN A 181 0.02 7.47 1.99
N THR A 182 -0.14 7.71 0.68
CA THR A 182 0.38 6.87 -0.40
C THR A 182 1.91 6.73 -0.33
N ALA A 183 2.61 7.77 0.10
CA ALA A 183 4.07 7.75 0.22
C ALA A 183 4.53 6.73 1.27
N ASP A 184 3.81 6.63 2.39
CA ASP A 184 4.08 5.68 3.46
C ASP A 184 3.77 4.25 3.02
N ALA A 185 2.62 4.01 2.36
CA ALA A 185 2.32 2.69 1.78
C ALA A 185 3.38 2.24 0.76
N LEU A 186 3.88 3.15 -0.08
CA LEU A 186 4.95 2.83 -1.02
C LEU A 186 6.24 2.43 -0.30
N VAL A 187 6.57 3.03 0.85
CA VAL A 187 7.69 2.59 1.69
C VAL A 187 7.41 1.20 2.25
N ASP A 188 6.23 0.99 2.83
CA ASP A 188 5.83 -0.28 3.45
C ASP A 188 5.84 -1.45 2.46
N PHE A 189 5.50 -1.23 1.19
CA PHE A 189 5.50 -2.30 0.18
C PHE A 189 6.86 -2.54 -0.47
N THR A 190 7.80 -1.61 -0.35
CA THR A 190 9.03 -1.67 -1.16
C THR A 190 10.33 -1.65 -0.37
N GLY A 191 10.30 -1.11 0.85
CA GLY A 191 11.49 -0.71 1.60
C GLY A 191 12.28 0.42 0.95
N GLY A 192 11.65 1.17 0.03
CA GLY A 192 12.25 2.32 -0.63
C GLY A 192 12.17 3.60 0.20
N VAL A 193 12.59 4.70 -0.42
CA VAL A 193 12.48 6.05 0.16
C VAL A 193 11.54 6.88 -0.69
N SER A 194 10.38 7.21 -0.14
CA SER A 194 9.37 8.06 -0.78
C SER A 194 9.63 9.53 -0.48
N GLU A 195 9.60 10.35 -1.54
CA GLU A 195 9.64 11.80 -1.45
C GLU A 195 8.34 12.38 -2.03
N PRO A 196 7.48 13.00 -1.21
CA PRO A 196 6.37 13.80 -1.70
C PRO A 196 6.88 15.14 -2.25
N VAL A 197 6.37 15.54 -3.40
CA VAL A 197 6.66 16.78 -4.11
C VAL A 197 5.34 17.49 -4.37
N ASP A 198 5.17 18.67 -3.76
CA ASP A 198 4.04 19.54 -4.03
C ASP A 198 4.31 20.32 -5.33
N LEU A 199 3.52 20.03 -6.36
CA LEU A 199 3.72 20.60 -7.69
C LEU A 199 3.28 22.07 -7.77
N LEU A 200 2.39 22.50 -6.86
CA LEU A 200 1.89 23.86 -6.79
C LEU A 200 2.88 24.77 -6.05
N GLU A 201 3.38 24.34 -4.90
CA GLU A 201 4.39 25.09 -4.14
C GLU A 201 5.69 25.26 -4.93
N GLY A 202 6.09 24.22 -5.68
CA GLY A 202 7.27 24.27 -6.54
C GLY A 202 7.07 25.00 -7.88
N ARG A 203 5.86 25.49 -8.17
CA ARG A 203 5.51 26.29 -9.37
C ARG A 203 5.93 25.66 -10.70
N PHE A 204 5.94 24.34 -10.79
CA PHE A 204 6.43 23.62 -11.98
C PHE A 204 5.55 23.84 -13.22
N GLY A 205 4.27 24.19 -13.02
CA GLY A 205 3.37 24.57 -14.11
C GLY A 205 3.67 25.93 -14.74
N GLN A 206 4.33 26.83 -14.00
CA GLN A 206 4.58 28.22 -14.42
C GLN A 206 6.06 28.47 -14.75
N GLU A 207 6.98 27.84 -14.04
CA GLU A 207 8.42 28.10 -14.16
C GLU A 207 9.10 26.98 -14.96
N GLU A 208 9.61 27.31 -16.15
CA GLU A 208 10.22 26.33 -17.06
C GLU A 208 11.49 25.67 -16.49
N GLU A 209 12.35 26.45 -15.82
CA GLU A 209 13.58 25.92 -15.24
C GLU A 209 13.29 24.92 -14.11
N ALA A 210 12.35 25.24 -13.22
CA ALA A 210 11.88 24.32 -12.18
C ALA A 210 11.30 23.04 -12.79
N ARG A 211 10.49 23.17 -13.85
CA ARG A 211 9.89 22.03 -14.56
C ARG A 211 10.95 21.11 -15.18
N ASN A 212 11.98 21.67 -15.81
CA ASN A 212 13.07 20.89 -16.39
C ASN A 212 13.85 20.14 -15.30
N GLN A 213 14.14 20.78 -14.17
CA GLN A 213 14.77 20.11 -13.03
C GLN A 213 13.90 18.98 -12.46
N LEU A 214 12.58 19.19 -12.40
CA LEU A 214 11.64 18.14 -11.98
C LEU A 214 11.65 16.97 -12.97
N PHE A 215 11.64 17.24 -14.27
CA PHE A 215 11.69 16.19 -15.30
C PHE A 215 12.95 15.34 -15.15
N ASP A 216 14.12 15.95 -14.96
CA ASP A 216 15.37 15.23 -14.75
C ASP A 216 15.33 14.34 -13.51
N ARG A 217 14.69 14.82 -12.43
CA ARG A 217 14.49 14.03 -11.21
C ARG A 217 13.56 12.84 -11.44
N VAL A 218 12.42 13.05 -12.09
CA VAL A 218 11.45 12.00 -12.46
C VAL A 218 12.12 10.96 -13.33
N LEU A 219 12.85 11.39 -14.37
CA LEU A 219 13.57 10.52 -15.30
C LEU A 219 14.65 9.71 -14.58
N LYS A 220 15.40 10.33 -13.65
CA LYS A 220 16.41 9.63 -12.84
C LYS A 220 15.80 8.55 -11.96
N VAL A 221 14.64 8.81 -11.35
CA VAL A 221 13.90 7.83 -10.54
C VAL A 221 13.41 6.69 -11.43
N HIS A 222 12.76 7.01 -12.54
CA HIS A 222 12.26 6.03 -13.52
C HIS A 222 13.38 5.11 -14.04
N ASN A 223 14.48 5.69 -14.54
CA ASN A 223 15.62 4.95 -15.10
C ASN A 223 16.33 4.05 -14.07
N ARG A 224 16.19 4.36 -12.77
CA ARG A 224 16.73 3.57 -11.66
C ARG A 224 15.71 2.58 -11.08
N GLY A 225 14.58 2.41 -11.75
CA GLY A 225 13.53 1.49 -11.35
C GLY A 225 12.71 1.96 -10.14
N GLY A 226 12.66 3.25 -9.86
CA GLY A 226 11.76 3.81 -8.84
C GLY A 226 10.28 3.71 -9.23
N LEU A 227 9.41 3.89 -8.22
CA LEU A 227 7.97 4.04 -8.43
C LEU A 227 7.61 5.54 -8.43
N ILE A 228 6.70 5.91 -9.31
CA ILE A 228 6.21 7.28 -9.46
C ILE A 228 4.70 7.21 -9.35
N SER A 229 4.14 7.98 -8.42
CA SER A 229 2.70 8.13 -8.26
C SER A 229 2.34 9.61 -8.29
N CYS A 230 1.19 9.96 -8.85
CA CYS A 230 0.75 11.34 -8.94
C CYS A 230 -0.76 11.42 -8.69
N SER A 231 -1.21 12.57 -8.17
CA SER A 231 -2.62 12.78 -7.88
C SER A 231 -3.02 14.25 -8.03
N ILE A 232 -4.33 14.48 -8.09
CA ILE A 232 -4.94 15.81 -8.14
C ILE A 232 -5.75 16.01 -6.85
N ARG A 233 -5.31 16.94 -6.01
CA ARG A 233 -5.89 17.25 -4.71
C ARG A 233 -7.28 17.85 -4.90
N ALA A 234 -8.29 17.21 -4.33
CA ALA A 234 -9.60 17.81 -4.18
C ALA A 234 -9.58 18.72 -2.95
N THR A 235 -9.81 20.03 -3.14
CA THR A 235 -9.77 21.02 -2.05
C THR A 235 -11.12 21.22 -1.36
N THR A 236 -12.21 20.79 -2.00
CA THR A 236 -13.56 20.86 -1.43
C THR A 236 -14.29 19.53 -1.66
N GLN A 237 -15.31 19.25 -0.85
CA GLN A 237 -16.16 18.06 -1.02
C GLN A 237 -16.85 18.04 -2.39
N ALA A 238 -17.14 19.22 -2.95
CA ALA A 238 -17.74 19.34 -4.29
C ALA A 238 -16.73 19.12 -5.42
N ASP A 239 -15.43 19.21 -5.12
CA ASP A 239 -14.34 18.94 -6.08
C ASP A 239 -13.96 17.45 -6.13
N ILE A 240 -14.40 16.63 -5.18
CA ILE A 240 -14.18 15.18 -5.21
C ILE A 240 -14.95 14.62 -6.40
N GLU A 241 -14.26 13.85 -7.25
CA GLU A 241 -14.78 13.31 -8.53
C GLU A 241 -15.10 14.36 -9.60
N ALA A 242 -14.79 15.63 -9.35
CA ALA A 242 -14.98 16.66 -10.36
C ALA A 242 -14.03 16.41 -11.54
N ARG A 243 -14.60 16.31 -12.74
CA ARG A 243 -13.86 16.13 -13.98
C ARG A 243 -13.37 17.48 -14.49
N LEU A 244 -12.08 17.55 -14.77
CA LEU A 244 -11.46 18.68 -15.47
C LEU A 244 -11.83 18.64 -16.96
N ASP A 245 -11.80 19.79 -17.62
CA ASP A 245 -12.09 19.90 -19.06
C ASP A 245 -11.16 19.03 -19.94
N CYS A 246 -9.97 18.72 -19.45
CA CYS A 246 -9.01 17.82 -20.10
C CYS A 246 -9.31 16.32 -19.91
N GLY A 247 -10.38 15.98 -19.20
CA GLY A 247 -10.81 14.61 -18.96
C GLY A 247 -10.29 13.96 -17.67
N LEU A 248 -9.28 14.55 -17.03
CA LEU A 248 -8.74 14.11 -15.73
C LEU A 248 -9.76 14.30 -14.61
N VAL A 249 -9.72 13.46 -13.58
CA VAL A 249 -10.64 13.52 -12.44
C VAL A 249 -9.87 13.93 -11.19
N LYS A 250 -10.43 14.89 -10.43
CA LYS A 250 -9.91 15.30 -9.13
C LYS A 250 -10.27 14.25 -8.07
N GLY A 251 -9.35 13.99 -7.14
CA GLY A 251 -9.47 12.85 -6.24
C GLY A 251 -9.28 11.52 -6.98
N HIS A 252 -9.46 10.41 -6.27
CA HIS A 252 -8.87 9.13 -6.68
C HIS A 252 -9.88 8.03 -7.03
N GLU A 253 -11.13 8.37 -7.35
CA GLU A 253 -12.20 7.37 -7.56
C GLU A 253 -12.53 7.10 -9.03
N TRP A 254 -11.55 7.20 -9.95
CA TRP A 254 -11.73 6.85 -11.37
C TRP A 254 -12.27 5.41 -11.55
N GLN A 255 -11.89 4.50 -10.66
CA GLN A 255 -12.34 3.10 -10.66
C GLN A 255 -13.85 2.94 -10.39
N LYS A 256 -14.54 3.92 -9.80
CA LYS A 256 -15.99 3.86 -9.53
C LYS A 256 -16.87 4.28 -10.71
N VAL A 257 -16.31 4.92 -11.73
CA VAL A 257 -17.07 5.32 -12.93
C VAL A 257 -17.47 4.07 -13.71
N SER A 258 -18.78 3.85 -13.93
CA SER A 258 -19.26 2.61 -14.55
C SER A 258 -18.82 2.48 -16.02
N LYS A 259 -18.67 1.24 -16.51
CA LYS A 259 -18.31 0.97 -17.91
C LYS A 259 -19.24 1.69 -18.91
N GLY A 260 -20.55 1.72 -18.65
CA GLY A 260 -21.52 2.41 -19.50
C GLY A 260 -21.44 3.94 -19.46
N GLU A 261 -20.94 4.52 -18.37
CA GLU A 261 -20.61 5.96 -18.33
C GLU A 261 -19.33 6.23 -19.10
N ARG A 262 -18.30 5.39 -18.98
CA ARG A 262 -17.05 5.47 -19.75
C ARG A 262 -17.26 5.36 -21.25
N GLU A 263 -18.15 4.46 -21.70
CA GLU A 263 -18.50 4.25 -23.10
C GLU A 263 -19.24 5.46 -23.72
N LYS A 264 -20.15 6.10 -22.96
CA LYS A 264 -20.82 7.33 -23.39
C LYS A 264 -19.88 8.53 -23.54
N LEU A 265 -18.68 8.43 -22.98
CA LEU A 265 -17.67 9.50 -22.95
C LEU A 265 -16.67 9.44 -24.12
N GLY A 266 -16.84 8.51 -25.07
CA GLY A 266 -16.04 8.48 -26.30
C GLY A 266 -14.59 8.02 -26.13
N VAL A 267 -14.24 7.42 -24.98
CA VAL A 267 -12.92 6.87 -24.72
C VAL A 267 -12.84 5.46 -25.30
N THR A 268 -12.63 5.37 -26.61
CA THR A 268 -12.32 4.12 -27.32
C THR A 268 -10.81 4.03 -27.57
N VAL A 269 -10.02 3.98 -26.50
CA VAL A 269 -8.62 3.56 -26.55
C VAL A 269 -8.52 2.26 -25.75
N GLN A 270 -7.58 1.38 -26.11
CA GLN A 270 -7.38 0.10 -25.45
C GLN A 270 -7.33 0.30 -23.93
N ASP A 271 -8.14 -0.51 -23.26
CA ASP A 271 -8.75 -0.26 -21.96
C ASP A 271 -7.85 -0.74 -20.81
N ASP A 272 -6.81 0.02 -20.48
CA ASP A 272 -5.92 -0.26 -19.34
C ASP A 272 -5.69 0.93 -18.39
N GLY A 273 -6.26 2.11 -18.70
CA GLY A 273 -6.04 3.33 -17.92
C GLY A 273 -4.68 3.99 -18.18
N GLU A 274 -3.92 3.52 -19.17
CA GLU A 274 -2.72 4.18 -19.66
C GLU A 274 -3.07 5.35 -20.60
N PHE A 275 -2.36 6.46 -20.43
CA PHE A 275 -2.50 7.60 -21.31
C PHE A 275 -1.18 8.36 -21.40
N TRP A 276 -1.06 9.16 -22.45
CA TRP A 276 0.09 10.02 -22.69
C TRP A 276 -0.33 11.47 -22.57
N MET A 277 0.50 12.28 -21.93
CA MET A 277 0.33 13.73 -21.89
C MET A 277 1.68 14.42 -21.95
N MET A 278 1.68 15.68 -22.36
CA MET A 278 2.88 16.51 -22.31
C MET A 278 3.27 16.75 -20.84
N PHE A 279 4.57 16.72 -20.54
CA PHE A 279 5.04 16.96 -19.16
C PHE A 279 4.72 18.38 -18.65
N GLU A 280 4.57 19.32 -19.58
CA GLU A 280 4.07 20.67 -19.28
C GLU A 280 2.63 20.64 -18.77
N ASP A 281 1.75 19.89 -19.43
CA ASP A 281 0.35 19.75 -19.02
C ASP A 281 0.26 18.95 -17.72
N PHE A 282 1.10 17.92 -17.55
CA PHE A 282 1.23 17.21 -16.27
C PHE A 282 1.51 18.19 -15.12
N SER A 283 2.50 19.07 -15.28
CA SER A 283 2.91 20.04 -14.26
C SER A 283 1.86 21.13 -13.98
N LYS A 284 0.89 21.31 -14.89
CA LYS A 284 -0.22 22.26 -14.73
C LYS A 284 -1.45 21.64 -14.07
N HIS A 285 -1.71 20.36 -14.32
CA HIS A 285 -2.95 19.70 -13.91
C HIS A 285 -2.79 18.87 -12.63
N PHE A 286 -1.64 18.24 -12.41
CA PHE A 286 -1.37 17.48 -11.19
C PHE A 286 -0.90 18.40 -10.07
N THR A 287 -1.25 18.05 -8.84
CA THR A 287 -0.92 18.83 -7.64
C THR A 287 0.14 18.17 -6.79
N ASP A 288 0.15 16.84 -6.77
CA ASP A 288 1.00 16.04 -5.90
C ASP A 288 1.71 14.96 -6.71
N LEU A 289 3.00 14.81 -6.45
CA LEU A 289 3.86 13.78 -7.05
C LEU A 289 4.63 13.07 -5.94
N ILE A 290 4.69 11.75 -5.99
CA ILE A 290 5.48 10.93 -5.07
C ILE A 290 6.54 10.21 -5.87
N LEU A 291 7.80 10.43 -5.49
CA LEU A 291 8.97 9.79 -6.05
C LEU A 291 9.51 8.75 -5.05
N CYS A 292 9.18 7.48 -5.26
CA CYS A 292 9.69 6.39 -4.44
C CYS A 292 10.95 5.78 -5.07
N ARG A 293 12.08 5.94 -4.38
CA ARG A 293 13.39 5.44 -4.79
C ARG A 293 13.60 4.05 -4.24
N LEU A 294 13.77 3.09 -5.13
CA LEU A 294 14.11 1.72 -4.76
C LEU A 294 15.62 1.58 -4.64
N ILE A 295 16.07 1.31 -3.42
CA ILE A 295 17.47 1.06 -3.13
C ILE A 295 17.72 -0.41 -3.41
N ASN A 296 18.67 -0.69 -4.31
CA ASN A 296 18.96 -2.06 -4.69
C ASN A 296 19.61 -2.81 -3.52
N THR A 297 18.84 -3.66 -2.86
CA THR A 297 19.31 -4.50 -1.74
C THR A 297 19.95 -5.81 -2.20
N SER A 298 19.99 -6.09 -3.51
CA SER A 298 20.57 -7.33 -4.04
C SER A 298 22.10 -7.27 -4.07
N TYR A 299 22.74 -8.21 -3.36
CA TYR A 299 24.19 -8.37 -3.30
C TYR A 299 24.87 -8.60 -4.65
N LEU A 300 24.12 -9.06 -5.66
CA LEU A 300 24.63 -9.41 -6.98
C LEU A 300 24.50 -8.27 -8.00
N SER A 301 24.07 -7.08 -7.58
CA SER A 301 23.96 -5.96 -8.51
C SER A 301 25.31 -5.29 -8.76
N ILE A 302 25.73 -5.33 -10.03
CA ILE A 302 26.91 -4.64 -10.56
C ILE A 302 26.73 -3.11 -10.67
N HIS A 303 25.52 -2.58 -10.44
CA HIS A 303 25.25 -1.14 -10.49
C HIS A 303 24.40 -0.71 -9.29
N LYS A 304 25.04 -0.13 -8.27
CA LYS A 304 24.31 0.59 -7.22
C LYS A 304 23.60 1.79 -7.84
N THR A 305 22.28 1.83 -7.70
CA THR A 305 21.46 2.95 -8.19
C THR A 305 21.39 4.08 -7.18
N TRP A 306 21.45 3.79 -5.87
CA TRP A 306 21.37 4.78 -4.79
C TRP A 306 22.28 4.37 -3.63
N GLU A 307 22.72 5.36 -2.86
CA GLU A 307 23.43 5.15 -1.59
C GLU A 307 22.46 5.41 -0.44
N GLU A 308 22.48 4.52 0.55
CA GLU A 308 21.58 4.56 1.70
C GLU A 308 22.39 4.52 2.99
N ALA A 309 21.96 5.33 3.95
CA ALA A 309 22.37 5.23 5.35
C ALA A 309 21.10 5.22 6.21
N VAL A 310 20.98 4.21 7.07
CA VAL A 310 19.87 4.08 8.03
C VAL A 310 20.41 4.35 9.42
N MET A 311 19.71 5.20 10.18
CA MET A 311 20.04 5.46 11.57
C MET A 311 18.80 5.34 12.45
N MET A 312 18.90 4.51 13.48
CA MET A 312 17.83 4.34 14.48
C MET A 312 18.05 5.29 15.65
N GLY A 313 16.99 5.96 16.08
CA GLY A 313 17.02 6.90 17.20
C GLY A 313 15.69 6.90 17.96
N SER A 314 15.66 7.58 19.11
CA SER A 314 14.43 7.76 19.90
C SER A 314 14.42 9.13 20.58
N TRP A 315 13.23 9.70 20.72
CA TRP A 315 12.99 10.84 21.61
C TRP A 315 12.55 10.31 22.98
N SER A 316 13.39 10.51 23.99
CA SER A 316 13.12 10.11 25.36
C SER A 316 13.14 11.30 26.30
N ARG A 317 12.29 11.24 27.33
CA ARG A 317 12.25 12.23 28.41
C ARG A 317 13.15 11.77 29.55
N HIS A 318 13.96 12.67 30.08
CA HIS A 318 14.81 12.40 31.25
C HIS A 318 14.97 13.67 32.10
N ASP A 319 15.07 13.51 33.42
CA ASP A 319 15.19 14.63 34.36
C ASP A 319 16.52 15.37 34.24
N ASP A 320 17.63 14.64 34.02
CA ASP A 320 18.92 15.20 33.60
C ASP A 320 18.85 15.73 32.14
N PRO A 321 19.02 17.05 31.91
CA PRO A 321 18.97 17.66 30.59
C PRO A 321 20.02 17.13 29.59
N LEU A 322 21.16 16.61 30.07
CA LEU A 322 22.19 16.03 29.20
C LEU A 322 21.78 14.65 28.65
N ARG A 323 20.83 13.99 29.31
CA ARG A 323 20.27 12.69 28.91
C ARG A 323 18.90 12.82 28.27
N ASN A 324 18.25 13.98 28.38
CA ASN A 324 17.01 14.25 27.67
C ASN A 324 17.26 14.20 26.15
N ARG A 325 16.34 13.58 25.41
CA ARG A 325 16.41 13.49 23.94
C ARG A 325 15.17 14.07 23.26
N SER A 326 14.29 14.74 24.00
CA SER A 326 13.01 15.29 23.51
C SER A 326 13.05 16.82 23.46
N GLY A 327 13.94 17.35 22.62
CA GLY A 327 14.27 18.77 22.59
C GLY A 327 13.24 19.68 21.92
N GLY A 328 12.31 19.12 21.14
CA GLY A 328 11.35 19.87 20.31
C GLY A 328 11.98 20.44 19.04
N CYS A 329 11.21 21.21 18.27
CA CYS A 329 11.69 21.85 17.04
C CYS A 329 12.54 23.10 17.30
N ILE A 330 13.05 23.74 16.25
CA ILE A 330 13.96 24.91 16.32
C ILE A 330 13.37 26.12 17.07
N ASN A 331 12.05 26.19 17.21
CA ASN A 331 11.36 27.20 18.03
C ASN A 331 11.67 27.04 19.53
N ASN A 332 12.08 25.85 19.98
CA ASN A 332 12.44 25.53 21.35
C ASN A 332 13.97 25.64 21.55
N LYS A 333 14.51 26.86 21.35
CA LYS A 333 15.96 27.09 21.29
C LYS A 333 16.76 26.53 22.49
N THR A 334 16.16 26.50 23.68
CA THR A 334 16.80 26.04 24.92
C THR A 334 16.99 24.52 24.98
N THR A 335 16.15 23.77 24.28
CA THR A 335 16.09 22.30 24.36
C THR A 335 16.38 21.64 23.03
N TYR A 336 16.32 22.37 21.90
CA TYR A 336 16.51 21.84 20.55
C TYR A 336 17.79 21.01 20.38
N LEU A 337 18.92 21.43 20.97
CA LEU A 337 20.19 20.72 20.87
C LEU A 337 20.24 19.40 21.66
N GLN A 338 19.21 19.10 22.45
CA GLN A 338 19.09 17.82 23.17
C GLN A 338 18.60 16.69 22.25
N ASN A 339 18.04 16.99 21.07
CA ASN A 339 17.63 15.96 20.12
C ASN A 339 18.84 15.15 19.61
N PRO A 340 18.64 13.88 19.18
CA PRO A 340 19.67 13.12 18.49
C PRO A 340 20.22 13.88 17.27
N GLN A 341 21.55 13.86 17.10
CA GLN A 341 22.25 14.55 16.01
C GLN A 341 22.84 13.53 15.05
N VAL A 342 22.74 13.82 13.74
CA VAL A 342 23.24 12.96 12.67
C VAL A 342 24.34 13.71 11.93
N CYS A 343 25.48 13.06 11.71
CA CYS A 343 26.50 13.60 10.82
C CYS A 343 26.20 13.14 9.40
N SER A 344 25.99 14.07 8.47
CA SER A 344 26.01 13.76 7.04
C SER A 344 27.47 13.71 6.60
N THR A 345 27.93 12.56 6.12
CA THR A 345 29.28 12.38 5.55
C THR A 345 29.29 12.68 4.06
#